data_AF-A0A8H6HM89-F1
#
_entry.id   AF-A0A8H6HM89-F1
#
_cell.length_a   1.000
_cell.length_b   1.000
_cell.length_c   1.000
_cell.angle_alpha   90.00
_cell.angle_beta   90.00
_cell.angle_gamma   90.00
#
_symmetry.space_group_name_H-M   'P 1'
#
loop_
_entity.id
_entity.type
_entity.pdbx_description
1 polymer ?
#
loop_
_entity_poly.entity_id
_entity_poly.type
_entity_poly.pdbx_seq_one_letter_code
_entity_poly.pdbx_strand_id
1 'polypeptide(L)'
;CMVCDPPVTLETNAQRVLEHMGAHILLDPGIDRTTDPCGLCLMSSQICRYFVTKGKGSKGSLHVEAKRSSGCTRKINFQYRSAETSTDTAPCSNVPIPCPLCPNDPAVWRYNLHNHFIKSHSGA
;
A
#
# COMPACT_ATOMS: atom_id res chain seq x y z
N CYS A 1 9.22 6.98 -11.82
CA CYS A 1 7.95 7.51 -11.34
C CYS A 1 7.50 8.54 -12.36
N MET A 2 6.36 8.29 -13.01
CA MET A 2 5.78 9.23 -13.98
C MET A 2 4.95 10.32 -13.31
N VAL A 3 4.76 10.25 -11.99
CA VAL A 3 4.05 11.25 -11.21
C VAL A 3 4.96 12.42 -10.84
N CYS A 4 6.26 12.19 -10.67
CA CYS A 4 7.23 13.27 -10.47
C CYS A 4 7.39 14.10 -11.75
N ASP A 5 7.67 15.39 -11.56
CA ASP A 5 8.11 16.30 -12.61
C ASP A 5 9.46 16.95 -12.22
N PRO A 6 10.56 16.64 -12.92
CA PRO A 6 10.66 15.69 -14.02
C PRO A 6 10.49 14.23 -13.57
N PRO A 7 10.13 13.30 -14.47
CA PRO A 7 10.05 11.87 -14.15
C PRO A 7 11.38 11.32 -13.63
N VAL A 8 11.34 10.60 -12.50
CA VAL A 8 12.55 10.01 -11.88
C VAL A 8 12.64 8.52 -12.10
N THR A 9 13.83 7.94 -12.22
CA THR A 9 13.98 6.48 -12.20
C THR A 9 13.81 5.96 -10.77
N LEU A 10 12.95 4.96 -10.58
CA LEU A 10 12.77 4.33 -9.27
C LEU A 10 13.88 3.32 -9.01
N GLU A 11 14.36 3.27 -7.77
CA GLU A 11 15.32 2.28 -7.31
C GLU A 11 14.77 0.85 -7.40
N THR A 12 15.67 -0.13 -7.40
CA THR A 12 15.31 -1.56 -7.33
C THR A 12 14.96 -2.00 -5.90
N ASN A 13 15.39 -1.24 -4.88
CA ASN A 13 15.10 -1.54 -3.49
C ASN A 13 13.62 -1.32 -3.18
N ALA A 14 12.93 -2.38 -2.77
CA ALA A 14 11.48 -2.31 -2.56
C ALA A 14 11.06 -1.36 -1.43
N GLN A 15 11.87 -1.22 -0.37
CA GLN A 15 11.58 -0.28 0.70
C GLN A 15 11.65 1.16 0.21
N ARG A 16 12.64 1.48 -0.64
CA ARG A 16 12.79 2.81 -1.24
C ARG A 16 11.66 3.14 -2.21
N VAL A 17 11.17 2.15 -2.96
CA VAL A 17 9.97 2.33 -3.79
C VAL A 17 8.74 2.61 -2.93
N LEU A 18 8.54 1.84 -1.85
CA LEU A 18 7.42 2.06 -0.93
C LEU A 18 7.47 3.44 -0.26
N GLU A 19 8.64 3.88 0.15
CA GLU A 19 8.89 5.21 0.70
C GLU A 19 8.54 6.31 -0.32
N HIS A 20 9.09 6.21 -1.53
CA HIS A 20 8.83 7.19 -2.59
C HIS A 20 7.33 7.28 -2.94
N MET A 21 6.67 6.15 -3.15
CA MET A 21 5.24 6.12 -3.49
C MET A 21 4.37 6.51 -2.28
N GLY A 22 4.80 6.17 -1.06
CA GLY A 22 4.16 6.61 0.17
C GLY A 22 4.22 8.13 0.35
N ALA A 23 5.33 8.77 -0.01
CA ALA A 23 5.47 10.21 0.00
C ALA A 23 4.46 10.88 -0.94
N HIS A 24 4.27 10.35 -2.16
CA HIS A 24 3.23 10.84 -3.06
C HIS A 24 1.82 10.73 -2.44
N ILE A 25 1.49 9.60 -1.80
CA ILE A 25 0.19 9.41 -1.14
C ILE A 25 -0.03 10.42 0.00
N LEU A 26 1.01 10.74 0.77
CA LEU A 26 0.89 11.58 1.95
C LEU A 26 0.95 13.08 1.64
N LEU A 27 1.79 13.48 0.70
CA LEU A 27 2.22 14.87 0.55
C LEU A 27 1.77 15.51 -0.75
N ASP A 28 1.38 14.72 -1.75
CA ASP A 28 1.17 15.21 -3.10
C ASP A 28 -0.33 15.46 -3.36
N PRO A 29 -0.77 16.73 -3.47
CA PRO A 29 -2.19 17.07 -3.54
C PRO A 29 -2.87 16.58 -4.83
N GLY A 30 -2.09 16.23 -5.86
CA GLY A 30 -2.60 15.64 -7.09
C GLY A 30 -3.04 14.18 -6.97
N ILE A 31 -2.76 13.51 -5.85
CA ILE A 31 -3.14 12.12 -5.63
C ILE A 31 -4.53 12.02 -5.00
N ASP A 32 -5.49 11.51 -5.77
CA ASP A 32 -6.83 11.22 -5.28
C ASP A 32 -6.84 9.98 -4.37
N ARG A 33 -6.70 10.22 -3.07
CA ARG A 33 -6.72 9.20 -2.02
C ARG A 33 -8.08 8.54 -1.83
N THR A 34 -9.16 9.07 -2.41
CA THR A 34 -10.47 8.42 -2.34
C THR A 34 -10.54 7.17 -3.22
N THR A 35 -9.59 7.01 -4.14
CA THR A 35 -9.50 5.82 -5.02
C THR A 35 -8.75 4.65 -4.39
N ASP A 36 -8.33 4.78 -3.12
CA ASP A 36 -7.44 3.85 -2.42
C ASP A 36 -6.20 3.50 -3.27
N PRO A 37 -5.39 4.48 -3.65
CA PRO A 37 -4.30 4.28 -4.61
C PRO A 37 -3.29 3.24 -4.15
N CYS A 38 -2.78 2.46 -5.10
CA CYS A 38 -1.79 1.43 -4.86
C CYS A 38 -0.47 2.02 -4.34
N GLY A 39 0.04 1.54 -3.22
CA GLY A 39 1.34 1.96 -2.66
C GLY A 39 2.58 1.63 -3.50
N LEU A 40 2.43 1.03 -4.67
CA LEU A 40 3.53 0.71 -5.60
C LEU A 40 3.42 1.39 -6.96
N CYS A 41 2.22 1.72 -7.43
CA CYS A 41 2.03 2.34 -8.74
C CYS A 41 0.99 3.47 -8.77
N LEU A 42 0.39 3.81 -7.63
CA LEU A 42 -0.62 4.87 -7.43
C LEU A 42 -1.92 4.71 -8.24
N MET A 43 -2.08 3.62 -9.00
CA MET A 43 -3.34 3.26 -9.65
C MET A 43 -4.40 2.89 -8.60
N SER A 44 -5.68 3.15 -8.90
CA SER A 44 -6.81 2.82 -8.01
C SER A 44 -6.84 1.35 -7.59
N SER A 45 -7.37 1.10 -6.38
CA SER A 45 -7.66 -0.24 -5.84
C SER A 45 -8.59 -1.09 -6.72
N GLN A 46 -9.40 -0.47 -7.58
CA GLN A 46 -10.25 -1.17 -8.56
C GLN A 46 -9.41 -1.92 -9.61
N ILE A 47 -8.22 -1.38 -9.92
CA ILE A 47 -7.25 -2.01 -10.82
C ILE A 47 -6.28 -2.86 -9.99
N CYS A 48 -5.67 -2.28 -8.96
CA CYS A 48 -4.64 -2.91 -8.16
C CYS A 48 -5.21 -3.51 -6.88
N ARG A 49 -5.50 -4.82 -6.92
CA ARG A 49 -6.11 -5.54 -5.80
C ARG A 49 -5.05 -6.32 -5.03
N TYR A 50 -4.85 -5.97 -3.76
CA TYR A 50 -3.93 -6.67 -2.86
C TYR A 50 -4.72 -7.47 -1.84
N PHE A 51 -4.33 -8.71 -1.61
CA PHE A 51 -4.85 -9.52 -0.51
C PHE A 51 -3.70 -9.85 0.42
N VAL A 52 -3.98 -9.89 1.72
CA VAL A 52 -3.00 -10.24 2.74
C VAL A 52 -3.49 -11.41 3.57
N THR A 53 -2.55 -12.25 3.96
CA THR A 53 -2.80 -13.46 4.74
C THR A 53 -1.87 -13.47 5.95
N LYS A 54 -2.36 -14.04 7.06
CA LYS A 54 -1.54 -14.20 8.26
C LYS A 54 -0.62 -15.41 8.08
N GLY A 55 0.65 -15.26 8.45
CA GLY A 55 1.61 -16.35 8.54
C GLY A 55 1.21 -17.39 9.59
N LYS A 56 1.83 -18.57 9.53
CA LYS A 56 1.58 -19.66 10.49
C LYS A 56 1.99 -19.27 11.92
N GLY A 57 1.29 -19.82 12.91
CA GLY A 57 1.59 -19.66 14.33
C GLY A 57 1.03 -18.39 14.97
N SER A 58 1.07 -18.32 16.31
CA SER A 58 0.52 -17.20 17.08
C SER A 58 1.20 -15.86 16.79
N LYS A 59 2.49 -15.89 16.42
CA LYS A 59 3.33 -14.74 16.07
C LYS A 59 3.47 -14.52 14.54
N GLY A 60 2.63 -15.16 13.73
CA GLY A 60 2.69 -15.00 12.28
C GLY A 60 2.41 -13.57 11.84
N SER A 61 3.34 -12.96 11.09
CA SER A 61 3.15 -11.66 10.47
C SER A 61 2.23 -11.75 9.25
N LEU A 62 1.63 -10.63 8.86
CA LEU A 62 0.95 -10.55 7.58
C LEU A 62 1.96 -10.68 6.42
N HIS A 63 1.48 -11.15 5.28
CA HIS A 63 2.20 -11.15 4.02
C HIS A 63 1.23 -10.93 2.86
N VAL A 64 1.73 -10.42 1.75
CA VAL A 64 0.94 -10.26 0.52
C VAL A 64 0.72 -11.62 -0.11
N GLU A 65 -0.54 -11.96 -0.38
CA GLU A 65 -0.92 -13.18 -1.08
C GLU A 65 -0.77 -12.96 -2.59
N ALA A 66 0.42 -13.26 -3.12
CA ALA A 66 0.77 -12.97 -4.51
C ALA A 66 -0.16 -13.63 -5.55
N LYS A 67 -0.72 -14.82 -5.23
CA LYS A 67 -1.62 -15.56 -6.15
C LYS A 67 -3.00 -14.90 -6.29
N ARG A 68 -3.52 -14.36 -5.19
CA ARG A 68 -4.84 -13.70 -5.17
C ARG A 68 -4.74 -12.22 -5.58
N SER A 69 -3.56 -11.61 -5.40
CA SER A 69 -3.31 -10.21 -5.73
C SER A 69 -3.05 -9.97 -7.22
N SER A 70 -3.59 -8.90 -7.79
CA SER A 70 -3.59 -8.66 -9.24
C SER A 70 -3.53 -7.17 -9.63
N GLY A 71 -3.31 -6.93 -10.94
CA GLY A 71 -3.41 -5.62 -11.58
C GLY A 71 -2.19 -4.69 -11.50
N CYS A 72 -1.41 -4.73 -10.41
CA CYS A 72 -0.23 -3.85 -10.33
C CYS A 72 0.83 -4.23 -11.37
N THR A 73 1.27 -3.26 -12.17
CA THR A 73 2.33 -3.42 -13.17
C THR A 73 3.74 -3.36 -12.56
N ARG A 74 3.87 -2.80 -11.34
CA ARG A 74 5.12 -2.70 -10.57
C ARG A 74 5.12 -3.67 -9.39
N LYS A 75 4.82 -4.95 -9.65
CA LYS A 75 4.89 -5.98 -8.62
C LYS A 75 6.33 -6.13 -8.14
N ILE A 76 6.59 -5.72 -6.91
CA ILE A 76 7.86 -5.92 -6.21
C ILE A 76 7.62 -6.74 -4.96
N ASN A 77 8.57 -7.62 -4.65
CA ASN A 77 8.55 -8.37 -3.40
C ASN A 77 9.22 -7.51 -2.32
N PHE A 78 8.52 -7.29 -1.21
CA PHE A 78 9.06 -6.64 -0.02
C PHE A 78 8.79 -7.51 1.21
N GLN A 79 9.64 -7.38 2.23
CA GLN A 79 9.42 -8.04 3.50
C GLN A 79 8.38 -7.26 4.30
N TYR A 80 7.18 -7.82 4.46
CA TYR A 80 6.06 -7.14 5.12
C TYR A 80 6.44 -6.60 6.51
N ARG A 81 7.09 -7.42 7.33
CA ARG A 81 7.49 -7.05 8.70
C ARG A 81 8.46 -5.87 8.77
N SER A 82 9.34 -5.78 7.79
CA SER A 82 10.27 -4.66 7.69
C SER A 82 9.55 -3.42 7.20
N ALA A 83 8.66 -3.57 6.21
CA ALA A 83 7.90 -2.49 5.62
C ALA A 83 6.77 -1.94 6.50
N GLU A 84 6.26 -2.70 7.48
CA GLU A 84 5.21 -2.24 8.39
C GLU A 84 5.72 -1.32 9.51
N THR A 85 7.05 -1.20 9.64
CA THR A 85 7.73 -0.44 10.70
C THR A 85 8.48 0.74 10.09
N SER A 86 8.14 1.95 10.54
CA SER A 86 8.91 3.15 10.20
C SER A 86 10.15 3.23 11.08
N THR A 87 11.31 3.53 10.48
CA THR A 87 12.59 3.70 11.19
C THR A 87 13.26 4.98 10.73
N ASP A 88 14.25 5.48 11.49
CA ASP A 88 14.98 6.70 11.12
C ASP A 88 15.69 6.57 9.75
N THR A 89 16.16 5.37 9.41
CA THR A 89 16.84 5.11 8.13
C THR A 89 15.89 4.75 6.98
N ALA A 90 14.63 4.44 7.29
CA ALA A 90 13.59 4.08 6.34
C ALA A 90 12.22 4.55 6.89
N PRO A 91 11.88 5.84 6.76
CA PRO A 91 10.72 6.47 7.38
C PRO A 91 9.41 6.16 6.62
N CYS A 92 9.13 4.88 6.38
CA CYS A 92 7.94 4.44 5.68
C CYS A 92 7.35 3.22 6.39
N SER A 93 6.04 3.26 6.61
CA SER A 93 5.27 2.13 7.14
C SER A 93 4.11 1.73 6.22
N ASN A 94 4.20 2.08 4.93
CA ASN A 94 3.11 1.90 3.98
C ASN A 94 3.04 0.45 3.50
N VAL A 95 2.08 -0.30 4.03
CA VAL A 95 1.81 -1.70 3.67
C VAL A 95 0.31 -1.91 3.47
N PRO A 96 -0.12 -2.88 2.63
CA PRO A 96 -1.52 -3.25 2.55
C PRO A 96 -1.98 -3.90 3.88
N ILE A 97 -3.08 -3.43 4.43
CA ILE A 97 -3.70 -3.91 5.67
C ILE A 97 -5.18 -4.21 5.42
N PRO A 98 -5.74 -5.26 6.05
CA PRO A 98 -7.16 -5.56 5.91
C PRO A 98 -7.98 -4.49 6.66
N CYS A 99 -9.08 -4.04 6.07
CA CYS A 99 -10.04 -3.20 6.77
C CYS A 99 -10.89 -4.11 7.70
N PRO A 100 -11.04 -3.79 8.99
CA PRO A 100 -11.82 -4.61 9.92
C PRO A 100 -13.32 -4.66 9.57
N LEU A 101 -13.83 -3.66 8.85
CA LEU A 101 -15.22 -3.60 8.38
C LEU A 101 -15.43 -4.27 7.02
N CYS A 102 -14.36 -4.59 6.28
CA CYS A 102 -14.40 -5.25 4.97
C CYS A 102 -13.54 -6.53 4.94
N PRO A 103 -13.88 -7.58 5.71
CA PRO A 103 -13.01 -8.75 5.89
C PRO A 103 -12.75 -9.55 4.60
N ASN A 104 -13.62 -9.44 3.59
CA ASN A 104 -13.52 -10.18 2.33
C ASN A 104 -12.93 -9.36 1.17
N ASP A 105 -12.77 -8.06 1.36
CA ASP A 105 -12.33 -7.14 0.32
C ASP A 105 -10.81 -7.10 0.19
N PRO A 106 -10.27 -6.53 -0.90
CA PRO A 106 -8.86 -6.24 -1.00
C PRO A 106 -8.38 -5.38 0.18
N ALA A 107 -7.16 -5.64 0.62
CA ALA A 107 -6.46 -4.85 1.61
C ALA A 107 -6.22 -3.42 1.11
N VAL A 108 -6.32 -2.47 2.03
CA VAL A 108 -6.09 -1.04 1.80
C VAL A 108 -4.66 -0.70 2.21
N TRP A 109 -3.95 0.08 1.41
CA TRP A 109 -2.62 0.57 1.80
C TRP A 109 -2.73 1.47 3.04
N ARG A 110 -1.85 1.28 4.03
CA ARG A 110 -1.97 1.91 5.37
C ARG A 110 -2.22 3.41 5.30
N TYR A 111 -1.51 4.13 4.44
CA TYR A 111 -1.67 5.58 4.31
C TYR A 111 -3.01 6.01 3.71
N ASN A 112 -3.75 5.12 3.06
CA ASN A 112 -5.11 5.38 2.56
C ASN A 112 -6.21 4.96 3.54
N LEU A 113 -5.90 4.19 4.58
CA LEU A 113 -6.93 3.58 5.43
C LEU A 113 -7.87 4.62 6.07
N HIS A 114 -7.36 5.78 6.49
CA HIS A 114 -8.20 6.86 7.02
C HIS A 114 -9.23 7.36 6.00
N ASN A 115 -8.79 7.63 4.76
CA ASN A 115 -9.68 8.07 3.68
C ASN A 115 -10.67 6.97 3.27
N HIS A 116 -10.22 5.72 3.26
CA HIS A 116 -11.09 4.56 3.05
C HIS A 116 -12.22 4.52 4.07
N PHE A 117 -11.94 4.74 5.36
CA PHE A 117 -12.96 4.81 6.42
C PHE A 117 -13.95 5.95 6.18
N ILE A 118 -13.48 7.17 5.92
CA ILE A 118 -14.36 8.30 5.66
C ILE A 118 -15.26 8.05 4.45
N LYS A 119 -14.73 7.46 3.38
CA LYS A 119 -15.49 7.25 2.14
C LYS A 119 -16.47 6.08 2.22
N SER A 120 -16.00 4.95 2.75
CA SER A 120 -16.70 3.67 2.61
C SER A 120 -17.53 3.32 3.84
N HIS A 121 -17.23 3.97 4.96
CA HIS A 121 -17.80 3.64 6.28
C HIS A 121 -18.34 4.87 7.00
N SER A 122 -18.55 6.01 6.31
CA SER A 122 -19.22 7.17 6.91
C SER A 122 -20.64 6.78 7.36
N GLY A 123 -20.82 6.65 8.68
CA GLY A 123 -22.08 6.22 9.30
C GLY A 123 -22.00 4.91 10.09
N ALA A 124 -20.84 4.25 10.13
CA ALA A 124 -20.56 3.06 10.96
C ALA A 124 -20.15 3.42 12.40
#